data_AF-R7LAK9-F1
#
_entry.id   AF-R7LAK9-F1
#
_cell.length_a   1.000
_cell.length_b   1.000
_cell.length_c   1.000
_cell.angle_alpha   90.00
_cell.angle_beta   90.00
_cell.angle_gamma   90.00
#
_symmetry.space_group_name_H-M   'P 1'
#
loop_
_entity.id
_entity.type
_entity.pdbx_description
1 polymer ?
#
loop_
_entity_poly.entity_id
_entity_poly.type
_entity_poly.pdbx_seq_one_letter_code
_entity_poly.pdbx_strand_id
1 'polypeptide(L)'
;MLSKKLGLINSSDLQRIENVILKNRLPVRLREPLDIGAMLAAMSHDKKSACGKLKFVLIKSIGKTFTAPADGKLVREVLEEFVNCR
;
A
#
# COMPACT_ATOMS: atom_id res chain seq x y z
N MET A 1 -3.63 -3.62 2.48
CA MET A 1 -2.66 -2.58 2.93
C MET A 1 -1.31 -3.21 3.19
N LEU A 2 -0.24 -2.74 2.52
CA LEU A 2 1.10 -3.36 2.52
C LEU A 2 1.72 -3.53 3.92
N SER A 3 1.65 -2.50 4.77
CA SER A 3 2.20 -2.58 6.14
C SER A 3 1.54 -3.65 7.01
N LYS A 4 0.24 -3.93 6.81
CA LYS A 4 -0.47 -5.01 7.53
C LYS A 4 0.00 -6.39 7.05
N LYS A 5 0.17 -6.58 5.73
CA LYS A 5 0.69 -7.83 5.15
C LYS A 5 2.12 -8.12 5.58
N LEU A 6 2.92 -7.08 5.80
CA LEU A 6 4.27 -7.18 6.38
C LEU A 6 4.27 -7.36 7.92
N GLY A 7 3.10 -7.47 8.56
CA GLY A 7 2.98 -7.64 10.02
C GLY A 7 3.39 -6.40 10.84
N LEU A 8 3.53 -5.23 10.22
CA LEU A 8 4.00 -4.01 10.88
C LEU A 8 2.91 -3.29 11.67
N ILE A 9 1.64 -3.47 11.27
CA ILE A 9 0.47 -2.91 11.94
C ILE A 9 -0.61 -3.99 12.06
N ASN A 10 -1.47 -3.87 13.08
CA ASN A 10 -2.56 -4.82 13.31
C ASN A 10 -3.87 -4.36 12.65
N SER A 11 -4.94 -5.15 12.81
CA SER A 11 -6.27 -4.80 12.26
C SER A 11 -6.90 -3.58 12.90
N SER A 12 -6.66 -3.31 14.19
CA SER A 12 -7.19 -2.12 14.86
C SER A 12 -6.52 -0.82 14.38
N ASP A 13 -5.23 -0.86 14.08
CA ASP A 13 -4.49 0.26 13.49
C ASP A 13 -5.01 0.56 12.09
N LEU A 14 -5.21 -0.49 11.28
CA LEU A 14 -5.80 -0.36 9.94
C LEU A 14 -7.20 0.29 10.01
N GLN A 15 -8.08 -0.20 10.90
CA GLN A 15 -9.41 0.37 11.07
C GLN A 15 -9.37 1.84 11.53
N ARG A 16 -8.46 2.22 12.43
CA ARG A 16 -8.29 3.63 12.82
C ARG A 16 -7.93 4.50 11.62
N ILE A 17 -7.01 4.04 10.78
CA ILE A 17 -6.58 4.77 9.57
C ILE A 17 -7.75 4.93 8.60
N GLU A 18 -8.44 3.83 8.26
CA GLU A 18 -9.59 3.86 7.35
C GLU A 18 -10.71 4.77 7.88
N ASN A 19 -11.03 4.69 9.17
CA ASN A 19 -12.07 5.52 9.80
C ASN A 19 -11.76 7.02 9.72
N VAL A 20 -10.49 7.43 9.88
CA VAL A 20 -10.11 8.84 9.77
C VAL A 20 -10.28 9.33 8.33
N ILE A 21 -9.86 8.53 7.34
CA ILE A 21 -10.00 8.87 5.92
C ILE A 21 -11.49 9.00 5.54
N LEU A 22 -12.31 8.03 5.95
CA LEU A 22 -13.77 8.02 5.71
C LEU A 22 -14.48 9.20 6.39
N LYS A 23 -14.11 9.56 7.64
CA LYS A 23 -14.67 10.73 8.34
C LYS A 23 -14.42 12.03 7.59
N ASN A 24 -13.32 12.11 6.85
CA ASN A 24 -12.99 13.26 5.99
C ASN A 24 -13.56 13.13 4.57
N ARG A 25 -14.50 12.21 4.34
CA ARG A 25 -15.16 11.96 3.04
C ARG A 25 -14.19 11.61 1.91
N LEU A 26 -13.05 11.01 2.25
CA LEU A 26 -12.07 10.53 1.28
C LEU A 26 -12.25 9.03 1.01
N PRO A 27 -12.01 8.57 -0.23
CA PRO A 27 -12.14 7.17 -0.58
C PRO A 27 -10.98 6.33 0.01
N VAL A 28 -11.31 5.16 0.57
CA VAL A 28 -10.34 4.15 1.05
C VAL A 28 -10.23 2.93 0.11
N ARG A 29 -10.96 2.97 -1.01
CA ARG A 29 -10.98 1.96 -2.08
C ARG A 29 -10.98 2.68 -3.43
N LEU A 30 -10.56 1.96 -4.46
CA LEU A 30 -10.62 2.46 -5.84
C LEU A 30 -12.08 2.57 -6.28
N ARG A 31 -12.39 3.61 -7.06
CA ARG A 31 -13.72 3.77 -7.67
C ARG A 31 -13.96 2.77 -8.78
N GLU A 32 -12.89 2.46 -9.52
CA GLU A 32 -12.88 1.50 -10.62
C GLU A 32 -11.59 0.68 -10.53
N PRO A 33 -11.60 -0.59 -10.96
CA PRO A 33 -10.39 -1.40 -11.05
C PRO A 33 -9.34 -0.72 -11.93
N LEU A 34 -8.11 -0.62 -11.43
CA LEU A 34 -6.98 -0.11 -12.20
C LEU A 34 -6.13 -1.28 -12.70
N ASP A 35 -5.49 -1.10 -13.86
CA ASP A 35 -4.55 -2.09 -14.38
C ASP A 35 -3.30 -2.17 -13.48
N ILE A 36 -3.06 -3.37 -12.95
CA ILE A 36 -1.98 -3.64 -12.01
C ILE A 36 -0.62 -3.50 -12.69
N GLY A 37 -0.53 -3.87 -13.99
CA GLY A 37 0.68 -3.71 -14.78
C GLY A 37 1.11 -2.26 -14.89
N ALA A 38 0.17 -1.38 -15.26
CA ALA A 38 0.36 0.06 -15.35
C ALA A 38 0.71 0.67 -13.98
N MET A 39 0.06 0.23 -12.89
CA MET A 39 0.40 0.68 -11.54
C MET A 39 1.86 0.33 -11.16
N LEU A 40 2.28 -0.92 -11.40
CA LEU A 40 3.64 -1.37 -11.11
C LEU A 40 4.67 -0.64 -11.99
N ALA A 41 4.37 -0.44 -13.27
CA ALA A 41 5.22 0.30 -14.19
C ALA A 41 5.39 1.76 -13.72
N ALA A 42 4.30 2.44 -13.37
CA ALA A 42 4.32 3.80 -12.85
C ALA A 42 5.13 3.90 -11.54
N MET A 43 4.99 2.94 -10.62
CA MET A 43 5.80 2.87 -9.39
C MET A 43 7.29 2.62 -9.67
N SER A 44 7.62 1.89 -10.73
CA SER A 44 9.02 1.57 -11.08
C SER A 44 9.82 2.79 -11.57
N HIS A 45 9.13 3.78 -12.15
CA HIS A 45 9.69 5.05 -12.58
C HIS A 45 9.91 6.05 -11.43
N ASP A 46 9.40 5.77 -10.23
CA ASP A 46 9.74 6.57 -9.04
C ASP A 46 11.25 6.44 -8.76
N LYS A 47 11.93 7.58 -8.51
CA LYS A 47 13.41 7.72 -8.37
C LYS A 47 14.06 6.89 -7.24
N LYS A 48 13.34 5.94 -6.64
CA LYS A 48 13.75 5.13 -5.48
C LYS A 48 13.89 3.63 -5.78
N SER A 49 13.69 3.19 -7.02
CA SER A 49 13.91 1.81 -7.47
C SER A 49 15.41 1.49 -7.56
N ALA A 50 15.85 0.48 -6.82
CA ALA A 50 17.19 -0.09 -6.92
C ALA A 50 17.07 -1.60 -7.05
N CYS A 51 17.57 -2.17 -8.14
CA CYS A 51 17.68 -3.62 -8.36
C CYS A 51 16.36 -4.40 -8.19
N GLY A 52 15.29 -3.96 -8.88
CA GLY A 52 14.00 -4.67 -8.90
C GLY A 52 13.16 -4.58 -7.62
N LYS A 53 13.61 -3.83 -6.61
CA LYS A 53 12.87 -3.58 -5.37
C LYS A 53 12.30 -2.16 -5.37
N LEU A 54 11.00 -2.06 -5.12
CA LEU A 54 10.29 -0.79 -4.96
C LEU A 54 10.43 -0.33 -3.51
N LYS A 55 10.84 0.92 -3.29
CA LYS A 55 10.92 1.50 -1.94
C LYS A 55 9.58 2.13 -1.57
N PHE A 56 9.03 1.73 -0.43
CA PHE A 56 7.81 2.28 0.12
C PHE A 56 8.06 2.98 1.45
N VAL A 57 7.23 3.98 1.74
CA VAL A 57 7.05 4.47 3.10
C VAL A 57 6.07 3.54 3.80
N LEU A 58 6.55 2.83 4.81
CA LEU A 58 5.78 1.88 5.59
C LEU A 58 5.45 2.45 6.96
N ILE A 59 4.30 2.06 7.50
CA ILE A 59 3.86 2.44 8.83
C ILE A 59 4.26 1.33 9.80
N LYS A 60 5.00 1.69 10.87
CA LYS A 60 5.34 0.79 11.99
C LYS A 60 4.36 0.94 13.16
N SER A 61 3.84 2.14 13.35
CA SER A 61 2.74 2.46 14.27
C SER A 61 2.14 3.80 13.86
N ILE A 62 0.97 4.15 14.38
CA ILE A 62 0.44 5.51 14.21
C ILE A 62 1.49 6.50 14.74
N GLY A 63 1.87 7.48 13.92
CA GLY A 63 2.94 8.46 14.22
C GLY A 63 4.37 7.99 13.96
N LYS A 64 4.62 6.75 13.53
CA LYS A 64 5.97 6.24 13.17
C LYS A 64 5.99 5.57 11.82
N THR A 65 6.82 6.10 10.92
CA THR A 65 7.02 5.58 9.56
C THR A 65 8.49 5.36 9.29
N PHE A 66 8.79 4.52 8.30
CA PHE A 66 10.15 4.29 7.82
C PHE A 66 10.12 3.94 6.34
N THR A 67 11.25 4.12 5.65
CA THR A 67 11.37 3.73 4.25
C THR A 67 12.06 2.38 4.16
N ALA A 68 11.47 1.43 3.44
CA ALA A 68 12.09 0.14 3.17
C ALA A 68 11.75 -0.37 1.77
N PRO A 69 12.65 -1.17 1.15
CA PRO A 69 12.31 -1.90 -0.06
C PRO A 69 11.29 -3.00 0.25
N ALA A 70 10.31 -3.17 -0.63
CA ALA A 70 9.41 -4.31 -0.64
C ALA A 70 9.64 -5.17 -1.89
N ASP A 71 9.41 -6.47 -1.77
CA ASP A 71 9.47 -7.41 -2.89
C ASP A 71 8.34 -7.09 -3.88
N GLY A 72 8.68 -6.97 -5.17
CA GLY A 72 7.71 -6.73 -6.23
C GLY A 72 6.62 -7.81 -6.31
N LYS A 73 6.91 -9.07 -5.93
CA LYS A 73 5.89 -10.14 -5.86
C LYS A 73 4.85 -9.84 -4.78
N LEU A 74 5.30 -9.47 -3.58
CA LEU A 74 4.40 -9.12 -2.48
C LEU A 74 3.59 -7.85 -2.79
N VAL A 75 4.23 -6.86 -3.44
CA VAL A 75 3.53 -5.64 -3.86
C VAL A 75 2.41 -5.98 -4.84
N ARG A 76 2.69 -6.84 -5.83
CA ARG A 76 1.68 -7.31 -6.79
C ARG A 76 0.52 -8.00 -6.08
N GLU A 77 0.77 -8.94 -5.18
CA GLU A 77 -0.27 -9.63 -4.40
C GLU A 77 -1.16 -8.62 -3.64
N VAL A 78 -0.54 -7.63 -2.97
CA VAL A 78 -1.28 -6.58 -2.24
C VAL A 78 -2.12 -5.72 -3.18
N LEU A 79 -1.63 -5.42 -4.39
CA LEU A 79 -2.39 -4.68 -5.39
C LEU A 79 -3.55 -5.52 -5.94
N GLU A 80 -3.34 -6.80 -6.23
CA GLU A 80 -4.39 -7.73 -6.66
C GLU A 80 -5.50 -7.84 -5.62
N GLU A 81 -5.15 -8.01 -4.33
CA GLU A 81 -6.13 -7.97 -3.25
C GLU A 81 -6.87 -6.63 -3.18
N PHE A 82 -6.15 -5.51 -3.33
CA PHE A 82 -6.76 -4.18 -3.23
C PHE A 82 -7.70 -3.86 -4.40
N VAL A 83 -7.40 -4.35 -5.60
CA VAL A 83 -8.23 -4.18 -6.80
C VAL A 83 -9.44 -5.13 -6.79
N ASN A 84 -9.28 -6.35 -6.26
CA ASN A 84 -10.34 -7.36 -6.26
C ASN A 84 -11.28 -7.32 -5.04
N CYS A 85 -10.88 -6.65 -3.96
CA CYS A 85 -11.71 -6.51 -2.76
C CYS A 85 -12.85 -5.50 -3.02
N ARG A 86 -14.02 -6.05 -3.40
CA ARG A 86 -15.30 -5.33 -3.45
C ARG A 86 -15.92 -5.19 -2.06
#